data_AF-A0A3P2AHX7-F1
#
_entry.id   AF-A0A3P2AHX7-F1
#
_cell.length_a   1.000
_cell.length_b   1.000
_cell.length_c   1.000
_cell.angle_alpha   90.00
_cell.angle_beta   90.00
_cell.angle_gamma   90.00
#
_symmetry.space_group_name_H-M   'P 1'
#
loop_
_entity.id
_entity.type
_entity.pdbx_description
1 polymer ?
#
loop_
_entity_poly.entity_id
_entity_poly.type
_entity_poly.pdbx_seq_one_letter_code
_entity_poly.pdbx_strand_id
1 'polypeptide(L)'
;MKNKLYYQKQFHTAKLLSLLGVFVTIFTLSGSQVIWAAGEGIPIPFSFDFNVRAAENGADVVNSLQILFILTLIAMAPSLLLMLTSFTRVLIVLHFTRTALGTQQAPPNQVLIGLALFITLFIMAPIGNQINQEALQPYSRGEITQQAAIEKGMAPLRQFMLKQTNDKDLKLFMEIAEVGPVADVTQIPITALIPAFIISELRAAFIMGFLIYIPFIVIDMVVASTLMSMGMMMLPPVMISMPFKLLLFIVADGWNLIIGQLVRTFYQ
;
A
#
# COMPACT_ATOMS: atom_id res chain seq x y z
N MET A 1 41.94 25.04 18.12
CA MET A 1 41.15 24.09 17.31
C MET A 1 39.84 23.60 17.96
N LYS A 2 39.65 23.69 19.29
CA LYS A 2 38.45 23.18 19.98
C LYS A 2 37.16 24.04 19.86
N ASN A 3 37.25 25.35 19.60
CA ASN A 3 36.06 26.22 19.52
C ASN A 3 35.26 26.13 18.20
N LYS A 4 35.86 25.63 17.12
CA LYS A 4 35.17 25.53 15.81
C LYS A 4 34.24 24.31 15.73
N LEU A 5 34.58 23.22 16.43
CA LEU A 5 33.72 22.03 16.53
C LEU A 5 32.48 22.27 17.39
N TYR A 6 32.58 23.10 18.44
CA TYR A 6 31.43 23.39 19.32
C TYR A 6 30.35 24.20 18.58
N TYR A 7 30.75 25.20 17.79
CA TYR A 7 29.83 25.99 16.98
C TYR A 7 29.13 25.16 15.89
N GLN A 8 29.85 24.24 15.24
CA GLN A 8 29.27 23.40 14.19
C GLN A 8 28.28 22.37 14.75
N LYS A 9 28.56 21.82 15.94
CA LYS A 9 27.66 20.89 16.64
C LYS A 9 26.41 21.60 17.19
N GLN A 10 26.57 22.82 17.71
CA GLN A 10 25.47 23.66 18.20
C GLN A 10 24.57 24.17 17.07
N PHE A 11 25.13 24.43 15.88
CA PHE A 11 24.37 24.81 14.69
C PHE A 11 23.53 23.66 14.12
N HIS A 12 24.05 22.42 14.18
CA HIS A 12 23.31 21.24 13.71
C HIS A 12 22.21 20.81 14.68
N THR A 13 22.45 20.90 16.01
CA THR A 13 21.41 20.64 17.02
C THR A 13 20.35 21.73 17.04
N ALA A 14 20.70 22.99 16.81
CA ALA A 14 19.73 24.09 16.66
C ALA A 14 18.87 23.94 15.40
N LYS A 15 19.45 23.51 14.26
CA LYS A 15 18.67 23.16 13.04
C LYS A 15 17.76 21.95 13.24
N LEU A 16 18.20 20.95 14.00
CA LEU A 16 17.38 19.77 14.31
C LEU A 16 16.22 20.13 15.26
N LEU A 17 16.47 20.99 16.26
CA LEU A 17 15.44 21.54 17.17
C LEU A 17 14.46 22.47 16.45
N SER A 18 14.92 23.27 15.48
CA SER A 18 14.01 24.09 14.66
C SER A 18 13.17 23.23 13.71
N LEU A 19 13.73 22.14 13.14
CA LEU A 19 12.98 21.18 12.32
C LEU A 19 11.96 20.38 13.14
N LEU A 20 12.31 19.96 14.37
CA LEU A 20 11.38 19.34 15.31
C LEU A 20 10.29 20.32 15.77
N GLY A 21 10.65 21.58 16.01
CA GLY A 21 9.71 22.65 16.29
C GLY A 21 8.72 22.85 15.13
N VAL A 22 9.20 22.95 13.90
CA VAL A 22 8.35 23.07 12.70
C VAL A 22 7.47 21.83 12.51
N PHE A 23 7.99 20.63 12.75
CA PHE A 23 7.22 19.39 12.63
C PHE A 23 6.13 19.26 13.71
N VAL A 24 6.42 19.65 14.95
CA VAL A 24 5.42 19.72 16.04
C VAL A 24 4.37 20.81 15.75
N THR A 25 4.78 21.94 15.17
CA THR A 25 3.85 23.02 14.81
C THR A 25 2.93 22.60 13.65
N ILE A 26 3.42 21.82 12.68
CA ILE A 26 2.61 21.22 11.61
C ILE A 26 1.67 20.14 12.17
N PHE A 27 2.13 19.35 13.14
CA PHE A 27 1.33 18.29 13.75
C PHE A 27 0.23 18.83 14.69
N THR A 28 0.45 19.95 15.38
CA THR A 28 -0.59 20.60 16.20
C THR A 28 -1.56 21.47 15.40
N LEU A 29 -1.16 21.96 14.22
CA LEU A 29 -2.07 22.64 13.27
C LEU A 29 -2.93 21.67 12.44
N SER A 30 -2.60 20.37 12.43
CA SER A 30 -3.43 19.32 11.80
C SER A 30 -4.60 18.87 12.68
N GLY A 31 -4.61 19.29 13.96
CA GLY A 31 -5.76 19.16 14.84
C GLY A 31 -6.64 20.40 14.76
N SER A 32 -7.71 20.33 13.96
CA SER A 32 -8.82 21.29 13.93
C SER A 32 -8.49 22.73 13.51
N GLN A 33 -8.32 22.98 12.20
CA GLN A 33 -8.68 24.27 11.59
C GLN A 33 -9.22 24.01 10.18
N VAL A 34 -10.52 24.27 9.98
CA VAL A 34 -11.15 24.33 8.65
C VAL A 34 -10.65 25.60 7.97
N ILE A 35 -9.74 25.45 7.01
CA ILE A 35 -9.27 26.55 6.17
C ILE A 35 -10.36 26.82 5.12
N TRP A 36 -11.10 27.92 5.27
CA TRP A 36 -11.90 28.49 4.19
C TRP A 36 -10.94 29.28 3.27
N ALA A 37 -10.41 28.62 2.24
CA ALA A 37 -9.65 29.28 1.21
C ALA A 37 -10.62 29.87 0.17
N ALA A 38 -10.79 31.20 0.19
CA ALA A 38 -11.36 31.96 -0.91
C ALA A 38 -10.30 32.08 -2.02
N GLY A 39 -10.27 31.09 -2.89
CA GLY A 39 -9.61 31.14 -4.20
C GLY A 39 -10.51 30.41 -5.18
N GLU A 40 -10.49 30.78 -6.45
CA GLU A 40 -11.18 30.07 -7.53
C GLU A 40 -10.64 28.64 -7.61
N GLY A 41 -11.16 27.79 -6.73
CA GLY A 41 -10.87 26.38 -6.64
C GLY A 41 -11.60 25.66 -7.76
N ILE A 42 -10.96 24.63 -8.28
CA ILE A 42 -11.61 23.56 -9.04
C ILE A 42 -12.97 23.29 -8.38
N PRO A 43 -14.11 23.47 -9.07
CA PRO A 43 -15.41 23.22 -8.48
C PRO A 43 -15.44 21.75 -8.09
N ILE A 44 -15.25 21.49 -6.79
CA ILE A 44 -15.46 20.17 -6.22
C ILE A 44 -16.97 19.97 -6.33
N PRO A 45 -17.46 19.00 -7.10
CA PRO A 45 -18.90 18.84 -7.38
C PRO A 45 -19.70 18.37 -6.14
N PHE A 46 -19.10 18.45 -4.95
CA PHE A 46 -19.66 17.95 -3.71
C PHE A 46 -19.64 19.06 -2.65
N SER A 47 -20.77 19.72 -2.44
CA SER A 47 -21.06 20.47 -1.22
C SER A 47 -21.77 19.52 -0.25
N PHE A 48 -21.08 19.06 0.80
CA PHE A 48 -21.68 18.24 1.86
C PHE A 48 -22.15 19.16 3.00
N ASP A 49 -23.46 19.35 3.12
CA ASP A 49 -24.07 19.97 4.30
C ASP A 49 -24.57 18.85 5.24
N PHE A 50 -23.96 18.73 6.42
CA PHE A 50 -24.32 17.70 7.39
C PHE A 50 -25.30 18.29 8.41
N ASN A 51 -26.59 18.24 8.06
CA ASN A 51 -27.67 18.71 8.93
C ASN A 51 -28.32 17.52 9.65
N VAL A 52 -27.99 17.31 10.92
CA VAL A 52 -28.63 16.26 11.75
C VAL A 52 -29.88 16.86 12.38
N ARG A 53 -31.05 16.49 11.84
CA ARG A 53 -32.37 16.84 12.37
C ARG A 53 -33.06 15.62 12.97
N ALA A 54 -33.90 15.84 13.99
CA ALA A 54 -34.81 14.80 14.44
C ALA A 54 -35.75 14.44 13.29
N ALA A 55 -35.85 13.15 12.96
CA ALA A 55 -36.71 12.70 11.87
C ALA A 55 -38.18 12.90 12.26
N GLU A 56 -38.87 13.81 11.58
CA GLU A 56 -40.30 14.04 11.79
C GLU A 56 -41.14 13.15 10.87
N ASN A 57 -40.56 12.66 9.76
CA ASN A 57 -41.21 11.76 8.80
C ASN A 57 -40.31 10.58 8.37
N GLY A 58 -40.93 9.51 7.84
CA GLY A 58 -40.20 8.34 7.30
C GLY A 58 -39.21 8.65 6.16
N ALA A 59 -39.43 9.75 5.42
CA ALA A 59 -38.51 10.24 4.40
C ALA A 59 -37.19 10.79 4.98
N ASP A 60 -37.22 11.38 6.17
CA ASP A 60 -36.01 11.90 6.85
C ASP A 60 -35.13 10.76 7.37
N VAL A 61 -35.76 9.64 7.77
CA VAL A 61 -35.06 8.40 8.15
C VAL A 61 -34.34 7.80 6.93
N VAL A 62 -34.98 7.75 5.76
CA VAL A 62 -34.36 7.26 4.51
C VAL A 62 -33.17 8.14 4.09
N ASN A 63 -33.30 9.47 4.16
CA ASN A 63 -32.20 10.39 3.87
C ASN A 63 -31.03 10.24 4.85
N SER A 64 -31.32 10.08 6.16
CA SER A 64 -30.29 9.86 7.18
C SER A 64 -29.55 8.54 6.97
N LEU A 65 -30.26 7.47 6.59
CA LEU A 65 -29.65 6.17 6.25
C LEU A 65 -28.80 6.25 4.97
N GLN A 66 -29.22 7.03 3.97
CA GLN A 66 -28.45 7.24 2.75
C GLN A 66 -27.13 7.97 3.02
N ILE A 67 -27.14 9.01 3.87
CA ILE A 67 -25.92 9.70 4.30
C ILE A 67 -25.00 8.75 5.06
N LEU A 68 -25.54 7.94 5.98
CA LEU A 68 -24.76 6.95 6.73
C LEU A 68 -24.08 5.93 5.79
N PHE A 69 -24.80 5.48 4.76
CA PHE A 69 -24.27 4.57 3.74
C PHE A 69 -23.14 5.21 2.93
N ILE A 70 -23.29 6.46 2.49
CA ILE A 70 -22.24 7.20 1.77
C ILE A 70 -20.99 7.38 2.65
N LEU A 71 -21.16 7.74 3.93
CA LEU A 71 -20.05 7.89 4.87
C LEU A 71 -19.30 6.57 5.08
N THR A 72 -20.03 5.45 5.14
CA THR A 72 -19.43 4.12 5.27
C THR A 72 -18.63 3.76 4.02
N LEU A 73 -19.18 4.04 2.82
CA LEU A 73 -18.44 3.84 1.57
C LEU A 73 -17.18 4.69 1.49
N ILE A 74 -17.24 5.96 1.89
CA ILE A 74 -16.08 6.86 1.91
C ILE A 74 -15.02 6.36 2.91
N ALA A 75 -15.43 5.86 4.08
CA ALA A 75 -14.51 5.32 5.09
C ALA A 75 -13.79 4.05 4.60
N MET A 76 -14.46 3.21 3.80
CA MET A 76 -13.88 1.98 3.22
C MET A 76 -13.13 2.21 1.91
N ALA A 77 -13.37 3.31 1.20
CA ALA A 77 -12.77 3.58 -0.10
C ALA A 77 -11.22 3.49 -0.11
N PRO A 78 -10.47 4.04 0.87
CA PRO A 78 -9.01 3.98 0.86
C PRO A 78 -8.47 2.56 0.92
N SER A 79 -9.04 1.70 1.77
CA SER A 79 -8.58 0.32 1.90
C SER A 79 -8.90 -0.50 0.65
N LEU A 80 -10.09 -0.32 0.06
CA LEU A 80 -10.46 -0.95 -1.20
C LEU A 80 -9.53 -0.53 -2.33
N LEU A 81 -9.23 0.76 -2.46
CA LEU A 81 -8.29 1.25 -3.47
C LEU A 81 -6.91 0.61 -3.33
N LEU A 82 -6.39 0.47 -2.10
CA LEU A 82 -5.12 -0.20 -1.90
C LEU A 82 -5.16 -1.68 -2.31
N MET A 83 -6.24 -2.39 -1.98
CA MET A 83 -6.39 -3.80 -2.35
C MET A 83 -6.50 -4.05 -3.86
N LEU A 84 -7.02 -3.08 -4.62
CA LEU A 84 -7.15 -3.14 -6.08
C LEU A 84 -5.85 -2.76 -6.81
N THR A 85 -4.77 -2.49 -6.07
CA THR A 85 -3.48 -2.06 -6.63
C THR A 85 -2.36 -3.04 -6.30
N SER A 86 -1.11 -2.70 -6.68
CA SER A 86 0.08 -3.46 -6.32
C SER A 86 0.43 -3.45 -4.83
N PHE A 87 -0.26 -2.63 -4.03
CA PHE A 87 0.07 -2.39 -2.62
C PHE A 87 0.11 -3.68 -1.80
N THR A 88 -0.85 -4.59 -2.00
CA THR A 88 -0.95 -5.84 -1.24
C THR A 88 0.33 -6.68 -1.35
N ARG A 89 0.80 -6.92 -2.58
CA ARG A 89 2.02 -7.71 -2.81
C ARG A 89 3.26 -6.99 -2.28
N VAL A 90 3.38 -5.68 -2.50
CA VAL A 90 4.51 -4.88 -2.01
C VAL A 90 4.61 -4.98 -0.48
N LEU A 91 3.52 -4.72 0.23
CA LEU A 91 3.48 -4.70 1.68
C LEU A 91 3.85 -6.05 2.28
N ILE A 92 3.31 -7.14 1.73
CA ILE A 92 3.56 -8.50 2.23
C ILE A 92 5.02 -8.89 2.03
N VAL A 93 5.60 -8.64 0.85
CA VAL A 93 7.02 -8.96 0.58
C VAL A 93 7.95 -8.18 1.52
N LEU A 94 7.69 -6.88 1.72
CA LEU A 94 8.45 -6.06 2.66
C LEU A 94 8.31 -6.56 4.11
N HIS A 95 7.11 -7.01 4.49
CA HIS A 95 6.88 -7.62 5.80
C HIS A 95 7.68 -8.93 5.97
N PHE A 96 7.64 -9.84 4.98
CA PHE A 96 8.45 -11.06 4.99
C PHE A 96 9.93 -10.76 5.12
N THR A 97 10.42 -9.75 4.40
CA THR A 97 11.82 -9.30 4.48
C THR A 97 12.19 -8.92 5.91
N ARG A 98 11.38 -8.10 6.57
CA ARG A 98 11.62 -7.71 7.97
C ARG A 98 11.66 -8.94 8.89
N THR A 99 10.68 -9.83 8.76
CA THR A 99 10.59 -11.02 9.61
C THR A 99 11.77 -11.96 9.38
N ALA A 100 12.23 -12.10 8.14
CA ALA A 100 13.38 -12.94 7.79
C ALA A 100 14.70 -12.45 8.41
N LEU A 101 14.90 -11.13 8.49
CA LEU A 101 16.05 -10.51 9.13
C LEU A 101 16.07 -10.72 10.65
N GLY A 102 14.95 -11.10 11.26
CA GLY A 102 14.84 -11.40 12.71
C GLY A 102 14.81 -10.17 13.61
N THR A 103 14.81 -8.97 13.04
CA THR A 103 14.83 -7.69 13.75
C THR A 103 13.55 -7.46 14.57
N GLN A 104 13.67 -7.16 15.87
CA GLN A 104 12.50 -7.08 16.75
C GLN A 104 11.52 -5.94 16.42
N GLN A 105 11.99 -4.79 15.89
CA GLN A 105 11.12 -3.63 15.60
C GLN A 105 11.57 -2.74 14.44
N ALA A 106 12.71 -3.02 13.81
CA ALA A 106 13.27 -2.19 12.74
C ALA A 106 13.26 -2.96 11.41
N PRO A 107 12.68 -2.45 10.31
CA PRO A 107 11.96 -1.17 10.19
C PRO A 107 10.56 -1.19 10.85
N PRO A 108 10.07 -0.04 11.37
CA PRO A 108 8.71 0.08 11.90
C PRO A 108 7.64 -0.22 10.84
N ASN A 109 6.47 -0.73 11.27
CA ASN A 109 5.33 -1.00 10.38
C ASN A 109 4.96 0.24 9.53
N GLN A 110 4.98 1.43 10.14
CA GLN A 110 4.66 2.68 9.46
C GLN A 110 5.62 2.99 8.30
N VAL A 111 6.91 2.67 8.47
CA VAL A 111 7.92 2.85 7.42
C VAL A 111 7.69 1.86 6.29
N LEU A 112 7.35 0.60 6.59
CA LEU A 112 7.03 -0.40 5.57
C LEU A 112 5.78 -0.02 4.77
N ILE A 113 4.73 0.46 5.45
CA ILE A 113 3.50 0.95 4.80
C ILE A 113 3.82 2.16 3.92
N GLY A 114 4.57 3.13 4.44
CA GLY A 114 4.98 4.31 3.67
C GLY A 114 5.78 3.94 2.41
N LEU A 115 6.76 3.04 2.55
CA LEU A 115 7.53 2.52 1.43
C LEU A 115 6.64 1.78 0.41
N ALA A 116 5.71 0.95 0.89
CA ALA A 116 4.76 0.25 0.05
C ALA A 116 3.85 1.21 -0.73
N LEU A 117 3.39 2.29 -0.11
CA LEU A 117 2.60 3.33 -0.77
C LEU A 117 3.41 4.02 -1.87
N PHE A 118 4.64 4.47 -1.60
CA PHE A 118 5.46 5.14 -2.61
C PHE A 118 5.82 4.22 -3.79
N ILE A 119 6.15 2.95 -3.52
CA ILE A 119 6.39 1.96 -4.58
C ILE A 119 5.11 1.70 -5.38
N THR A 120 3.95 1.65 -4.73
CA THR A 120 2.66 1.48 -5.40
C THR A 120 2.35 2.65 -6.32
N LEU A 121 2.54 3.89 -5.85
CA LEU A 121 2.38 5.08 -6.68
C LEU A 121 3.32 5.07 -7.89
N PHE A 122 4.55 4.59 -7.71
CA PHE A 122 5.52 4.44 -8.79
C PHE A 122 5.07 3.40 -9.83
N ILE A 123 4.66 2.20 -9.40
CA ILE A 123 4.19 1.13 -10.28
C ILE A 123 2.89 1.53 -11.00
N MET A 124 2.00 2.23 -10.29
CA MET A 124 0.68 2.61 -10.79
C MET A 124 0.63 3.95 -11.53
N ALA A 125 1.74 4.69 -11.61
CA ALA A 125 1.83 5.95 -12.35
C ALA A 125 1.24 5.88 -13.79
N PRO A 126 1.55 4.87 -14.64
CA PRO A 126 0.96 4.79 -15.99
C PRO A 126 -0.55 4.60 -15.98
N ILE A 127 -1.09 3.77 -15.06
CA ILE A 127 -2.53 3.54 -14.92
C ILE A 127 -3.23 4.79 -14.41
N GLY A 128 -2.66 5.48 -13.42
CA GLY A 128 -3.18 6.75 -12.92
C GLY A 128 -3.22 7.83 -14.01
N ASN A 129 -2.21 7.88 -14.88
CA ASN A 129 -2.19 8.79 -16.02
C ASN A 129 -3.28 8.48 -17.05
N GLN A 130 -3.51 7.19 -17.37
CA GLN A 130 -4.61 6.78 -18.26
C GLN A 130 -5.98 7.18 -17.69
N ILE A 131 -6.23 6.88 -16.41
CA ILE A 131 -7.48 7.27 -15.74
C ILE A 131 -7.67 8.79 -15.77
N ASN A 132 -6.60 9.55 -15.55
CA ASN A 132 -6.66 11.01 -15.58
C ASN A 132 -7.04 11.53 -16.99
N GLN A 133 -6.43 11.00 -18.04
CA GLN A 133 -6.63 11.45 -19.42
C GLN A 133 -7.98 10.98 -20.00
N GLU A 134 -8.40 9.76 -19.71
CA GLU A 134 -9.57 9.12 -20.34
C GLU A 134 -10.87 9.31 -19.55
N ALA A 135 -10.79 9.51 -18.23
CA ALA A 135 -11.96 9.62 -17.36
C ALA A 135 -12.04 10.97 -16.62
N LEU A 136 -11.01 11.35 -15.85
CA LEU A 136 -11.11 12.53 -14.98
C LEU A 136 -11.18 13.84 -15.78
N GLN A 137 -10.27 14.03 -16.73
CA GLN A 137 -10.23 15.26 -17.52
C GLN A 137 -11.49 15.47 -18.38
N PRO A 138 -12.00 14.48 -19.16
CA PRO A 138 -13.23 14.65 -19.90
C PRO A 138 -14.45 14.87 -19.01
N TYR A 139 -14.48 14.25 -17.82
CA TYR A 139 -15.55 14.46 -16.84
C TYR A 139 -15.53 15.89 -16.28
N SER A 140 -14.35 16.40 -15.90
CA SER A 140 -14.20 17.78 -15.43
C SER A 140 -14.53 18.82 -16.49
N ARG A 141 -14.36 18.50 -17.78
CA ARG A 141 -14.78 19.35 -18.92
C ARG A 141 -16.26 19.19 -19.29
N GLY A 142 -17.00 18.30 -18.63
CA GLY A 142 -18.41 18.03 -18.93
C GLY A 142 -18.65 17.27 -20.25
N GLU A 143 -17.61 16.66 -20.82
CA GLU A 143 -17.69 15.93 -22.10
C GLU A 143 -18.32 14.53 -21.95
N ILE A 144 -18.26 13.96 -20.74
CA ILE A 144 -18.79 12.64 -20.42
C ILE A 144 -19.65 12.68 -19.15
N THR A 145 -20.62 11.78 -19.06
CA THR A 145 -21.42 11.58 -17.85
C THR A 145 -20.60 10.91 -16.75
N GLN A 146 -21.04 11.03 -15.49
CA GLN A 146 -20.40 10.36 -14.35
C GLN A 146 -20.32 8.84 -14.53
N GLN A 147 -21.36 8.22 -15.10
CA GLN A 147 -21.37 6.78 -15.39
C GLN A 147 -20.30 6.39 -16.40
N ALA A 148 -20.19 7.15 -17.50
CA ALA A 148 -19.15 6.93 -18.51
C ALA A 148 -17.74 7.17 -17.96
N ALA A 149 -17.57 8.14 -17.04
CA ALA A 149 -16.30 8.38 -16.37
C ALA A 149 -15.88 7.21 -15.49
N ILE A 150 -16.82 6.62 -14.74
CA ILE A 150 -16.56 5.42 -13.92
C ILE A 150 -16.19 4.24 -14.81
N GLU A 151 -16.94 4.00 -15.89
CA GLU A 151 -16.68 2.89 -16.81
C GLU A 151 -15.29 3.01 -17.48
N LYS A 152 -14.97 4.19 -18.03
CA LYS A 152 -13.66 4.45 -18.63
C LYS A 152 -12.52 4.41 -17.61
N GLY A 153 -12.75 4.91 -16.39
CA GLY A 153 -11.76 4.87 -15.32
C GLY A 153 -11.49 3.46 -14.79
N MET A 154 -12.47 2.57 -14.83
CA MET A 154 -12.31 1.17 -14.43
C MET A 154 -11.57 0.34 -15.49
N ALA A 155 -11.69 0.66 -16.78
CA ALA A 155 -11.06 -0.10 -17.87
C ALA A 155 -9.54 -0.35 -17.69
N PRO A 156 -8.69 0.67 -17.42
CA PRO A 156 -7.25 0.45 -17.25
C PRO A 156 -6.92 -0.33 -15.96
N LEU A 157 -7.68 -0.13 -14.87
CA LEU A 157 -7.54 -0.94 -13.65
C LEU A 157 -7.86 -2.41 -13.92
N ARG A 158 -8.91 -2.66 -14.71
CA ARG A 158 -9.33 -4.00 -15.11
C ARG A 158 -8.23 -4.70 -15.90
N GLN A 159 -7.65 -4.01 -16.87
CA GLN A 159 -6.56 -4.53 -17.68
C GLN A 159 -5.32 -4.83 -16.83
N PHE A 160 -4.99 -3.95 -15.88
CA PHE A 160 -3.92 -4.18 -14.92
C PHE A 160 -4.17 -5.46 -14.10
N MET A 161 -5.35 -5.60 -13.49
CA MET A 161 -5.70 -6.77 -12.67
C MET A 161 -5.64 -8.05 -13.49
N LEU A 162 -6.18 -8.05 -14.71
CA LEU A 162 -6.14 -9.21 -15.60
C LEU A 162 -4.72 -9.64 -15.95
N LYS A 163 -3.82 -8.70 -16.22
CA LYS A 163 -2.41 -9.03 -16.50
C LYS A 163 -1.73 -9.73 -15.32
N GLN A 164 -2.12 -9.38 -14.10
CA GLN A 164 -1.50 -9.88 -12.86
C GLN A 164 -2.20 -11.10 -12.27
N THR A 165 -3.43 -11.38 -12.70
CA THR A 165 -4.24 -12.49 -12.17
C THR A 165 -3.82 -13.79 -12.84
N ASN A 166 -3.67 -14.86 -12.05
CA ASN A 166 -3.37 -16.18 -12.60
C ASN A 166 -4.63 -16.80 -13.25
N ASP A 167 -4.50 -17.39 -14.43
CA ASP A 167 -5.61 -18.05 -15.14
C ASP A 167 -6.34 -19.09 -14.28
N LYS A 168 -5.60 -19.82 -13.43
CA LYS A 168 -6.19 -20.83 -12.52
C LYS A 168 -7.07 -20.19 -11.46
N ASP A 169 -6.59 -19.09 -10.87
CA ASP A 169 -7.32 -18.37 -9.83
C ASP A 169 -8.55 -17.67 -10.44
N LEU A 170 -8.41 -17.10 -11.64
CA LEU A 170 -9.51 -16.51 -12.39
C LEU A 170 -10.58 -17.55 -12.75
N LYS A 171 -10.18 -18.70 -13.29
CA LYS A 171 -11.09 -19.79 -13.66
C LYS A 171 -11.90 -20.30 -12.46
N LEU A 172 -11.25 -20.45 -11.30
CA LEU A 172 -11.93 -20.86 -10.07
C LEU A 172 -13.07 -19.90 -9.71
N PHE A 173 -12.83 -18.59 -9.72
CA PHE A 173 -13.86 -17.61 -9.38
C PHE A 173 -14.94 -17.47 -10.45
N MET A 174 -14.61 -17.70 -11.71
CA MET A 174 -15.59 -17.77 -12.80
C MET A 174 -16.52 -18.97 -12.64
N GLU A 175 -15.99 -20.14 -12.27
CA GLU A 175 -16.77 -21.35 -11.97
C GLU A 175 -17.68 -21.14 -10.75
N ILE A 176 -17.17 -20.55 -9.67
CA ILE A 176 -17.96 -20.24 -8.47
C ILE A 176 -19.08 -19.24 -8.77
N ALA A 177 -18.82 -18.26 -9.64
CA ALA A 177 -19.81 -17.27 -10.04
C ALA A 177 -20.81 -17.78 -11.10
N GLU A 178 -20.73 -19.07 -11.48
CA GLU A 178 -21.53 -19.71 -12.53
C GLU A 178 -21.46 -18.97 -13.88
N VAL A 179 -20.32 -18.31 -14.14
CA VAL A 179 -20.08 -17.58 -15.39
C VAL A 179 -19.49 -18.56 -16.39
N GLY A 180 -20.23 -18.81 -17.47
CA GLY A 180 -19.79 -19.67 -18.57
C GLY A 180 -18.49 -19.19 -19.25
N PRO A 181 -17.95 -20.00 -20.18
CA PRO A 181 -16.74 -19.63 -20.91
C PRO A 181 -16.96 -18.31 -21.65
N VAL A 182 -16.05 -17.36 -21.41
CA VAL A 182 -16.13 -16.02 -21.97
C VAL A 182 -15.16 -15.92 -23.15
N ALA A 183 -15.65 -15.42 -24.29
CA ALA A 183 -14.86 -15.31 -25.51
C ALA A 183 -13.85 -14.13 -25.48
N ASP A 184 -14.17 -13.09 -24.72
CA ASP A 184 -13.33 -11.90 -24.56
C ASP A 184 -13.05 -11.62 -23.09
N VAL A 185 -11.80 -11.28 -22.79
CA VAL A 185 -11.35 -10.90 -21.46
C VAL A 185 -12.20 -9.75 -20.92
N THR A 186 -12.65 -8.82 -21.79
CA THR A 186 -13.51 -7.66 -21.47
C THR A 186 -14.85 -8.00 -20.80
N GLN A 187 -15.37 -9.21 -21.00
CA GLN A 187 -16.68 -9.63 -20.52
C GLN A 187 -16.63 -10.31 -19.13
N ILE A 188 -15.43 -10.51 -18.57
CA ILE A 188 -15.25 -11.12 -17.25
C ILE A 188 -15.86 -10.20 -16.16
N PRO A 189 -16.79 -10.68 -15.32
CA PRO A 189 -17.37 -9.85 -14.27
C PRO A 189 -16.34 -9.36 -13.25
N ILE A 190 -16.42 -8.08 -12.88
CA ILE A 190 -15.55 -7.47 -11.86
C ILE A 190 -15.71 -8.19 -10.51
N THR A 191 -16.90 -8.71 -10.22
CA THR A 191 -17.21 -9.50 -9.02
C THR A 191 -16.41 -10.80 -8.91
N ALA A 192 -15.99 -11.39 -10.03
CA ALA A 192 -15.09 -12.55 -10.06
C ALA A 192 -13.62 -12.13 -10.17
N LEU A 193 -13.33 -11.08 -10.93
CA LEU A 193 -11.96 -10.60 -11.17
C LEU A 193 -11.27 -10.08 -9.89
N ILE A 194 -11.94 -9.24 -9.11
CA ILE A 194 -11.35 -8.64 -7.89
C ILE A 194 -10.86 -9.71 -6.90
N PRO A 195 -11.69 -10.69 -6.47
CA PRO A 195 -11.23 -11.70 -5.54
C PRO A 195 -10.17 -12.62 -6.16
N ALA A 196 -10.26 -12.95 -7.45
CA ALA A 196 -9.22 -13.72 -8.15
C ALA A 196 -7.87 -12.99 -8.16
N PHE A 197 -7.89 -11.68 -8.44
CA PHE A 197 -6.71 -10.82 -8.40
C PHE A 197 -6.09 -10.80 -7.00
N ILE A 198 -6.88 -10.56 -5.96
CA ILE A 198 -6.38 -10.52 -4.58
C ILE A 198 -5.70 -11.85 -4.20
N ILE A 199 -6.31 -12.98 -4.53
CA ILE A 199 -5.72 -14.30 -4.26
C ILE A 199 -4.42 -14.50 -5.06
N SER A 200 -4.39 -14.07 -6.32
CA SER A 200 -3.19 -14.14 -7.16
C SER A 200 -2.04 -13.30 -6.58
N GLU A 201 -2.33 -12.06 -6.15
CA GLU A 201 -1.37 -11.18 -5.50
C GLU A 201 -0.84 -11.76 -4.19
N LEU A 202 -1.72 -12.31 -3.36
CA LEU A 202 -1.34 -12.98 -2.11
C LEU A 202 -0.42 -14.17 -2.40
N ARG A 203 -0.81 -15.04 -3.35
CA ARG A 203 0.00 -16.19 -3.74
C ARG A 203 1.39 -15.76 -4.20
N ALA A 204 1.48 -14.78 -5.09
CA ALA A 204 2.75 -14.25 -5.59
C ALA A 204 3.60 -13.67 -4.46
N ALA A 205 3.00 -12.86 -3.58
CA ALA A 205 3.68 -12.24 -2.45
C ALA A 205 4.24 -13.26 -1.45
N PHE A 206 3.48 -14.34 -1.17
CA PHE A 206 3.93 -15.41 -0.29
C PHE A 206 5.06 -16.24 -0.92
N ILE A 207 5.01 -16.52 -2.23
CA ILE A 207 6.11 -17.19 -2.93
C ILE A 207 7.38 -16.34 -2.86
N MET A 208 7.29 -15.04 -3.16
CA MET A 208 8.42 -14.11 -3.03
C MET A 208 8.94 -14.03 -1.60
N GLY A 209 8.04 -13.91 -0.62
CA GLY A 209 8.37 -13.88 0.79
C GLY A 209 9.11 -15.14 1.26
N PHE A 210 8.65 -16.31 0.80
CA PHE A 210 9.31 -17.59 1.06
C PHE A 210 10.71 -17.65 0.45
N LEU A 211 10.87 -17.24 -0.82
CA LEU A 211 12.18 -17.21 -1.48
C LEU A 211 13.18 -16.30 -0.77
N ILE A 212 12.73 -15.15 -0.27
CA ILE A 212 13.55 -14.25 0.55
C ILE A 212 13.98 -14.93 1.87
N TYR A 213 13.12 -15.78 2.44
CA TYR A 213 13.35 -16.45 3.72
C TYR A 213 14.44 -17.53 3.66
N ILE A 214 14.61 -18.21 2.51
CA ILE A 214 15.53 -19.34 2.33
C ILE A 214 16.97 -19.04 2.79
N PRO A 215 17.67 -18.01 2.30
CA PRO A 215 19.06 -17.75 2.71
C PRO A 215 19.19 -17.49 4.21
N PHE A 216 18.19 -16.85 4.83
CA PHE A 216 18.22 -16.54 6.26
C PHE A 216 17.95 -17.77 7.14
N ILE A 217 17.09 -18.70 6.70
CA ILE A 217 16.90 -19.99 7.39
C ILE A 217 18.20 -20.78 7.43
N VAL A 218 18.96 -20.78 6.33
CA VAL A 218 20.25 -21.49 6.28
C VAL A 218 21.21 -20.93 7.33
N ILE A 219 21.27 -19.60 7.50
CA ILE A 219 22.08 -18.96 8.54
C ILE A 219 21.60 -19.39 9.93
N ASP A 220 20.29 -19.37 10.18
CA ASP A 220 19.74 -19.81 11.47
C ASP A 220 20.11 -21.25 11.80
N MET A 221 20.00 -22.16 10.82
CA MET A 221 20.30 -23.58 10.99
C MET A 221 21.78 -23.81 11.31
N VAL A 222 22.69 -23.11 10.61
CA VAL A 222 24.14 -23.21 10.82
C VAL A 222 24.57 -22.62 12.17
N VAL A 223 24.00 -21.47 12.55
CA VAL A 223 24.31 -20.86 13.86
C VAL A 223 23.77 -21.72 14.99
N ALA A 224 22.55 -22.25 14.87
CA ALA A 224 21.96 -23.13 15.86
C ALA A 224 22.78 -24.43 16.04
N SER A 225 23.19 -25.09 14.96
CA SER A 225 24.03 -26.29 15.05
C SER A 225 25.37 -26.00 15.73
N THR A 226 25.98 -24.86 15.42
CA THR A 226 27.27 -24.45 16.01
C THR A 226 27.14 -24.14 17.51
N LEU A 227 26.10 -23.41 17.92
CA LEU A 227 25.86 -23.10 19.34
C LEU A 227 25.57 -24.36 20.15
N MET A 228 24.80 -25.30 19.58
CA MET A 228 24.54 -26.59 20.21
C MET A 228 25.83 -27.40 20.37
N SER A 229 26.73 -27.39 19.38
CA SER A 229 28.05 -28.04 19.48
C SER A 229 28.95 -27.42 20.55
N MET A 230 28.79 -26.13 20.85
CA MET A 230 29.52 -25.46 21.95
C MET A 230 28.89 -25.71 23.34
N GLY A 231 27.75 -26.39 23.43
CA GLY A 231 27.03 -26.65 24.68
C GLY A 231 26.18 -25.47 25.19
N MET A 232 26.01 -24.41 24.40
CA MET A 232 25.23 -23.22 24.79
C MET A 232 23.74 -23.39 24.45
N MET A 233 23.05 -24.29 25.17
CA MET A 233 21.62 -24.56 24.95
C MET A 233 20.66 -23.44 25.39
N MET A 234 21.12 -22.53 26.25
CA MET A 234 20.27 -21.50 26.88
C MET A 234 20.17 -20.19 26.08
N LEU A 235 21.03 -19.99 25.08
CA LEU A 235 21.01 -18.79 24.25
C LEU A 235 20.12 -19.02 23.02
N PRO A 236 19.09 -18.18 22.78
CA PRO A 236 18.27 -18.29 21.58
C PRO A 236 19.14 -18.11 20.32
N PRO A 237 19.24 -19.10 19.41
CA PRO A 237 20.11 -19.03 18.24
C PRO A 237 19.87 -17.80 17.35
N VAL A 238 18.61 -17.34 17.30
CA VAL A 238 18.18 -16.16 16.52
C VAL A 238 18.93 -14.89 16.93
N MET A 239 19.22 -14.71 18.22
CA MET A 239 19.94 -13.53 18.71
C MET A 239 21.38 -13.47 18.18
N ILE A 240 21.99 -14.63 17.98
CA ILE A 240 23.36 -14.75 17.46
C ILE A 240 23.36 -14.70 15.93
N SER A 241 22.35 -15.25 15.26
CA SER A 241 22.26 -15.24 13.80
C SER A 241 21.91 -13.87 13.21
N MET A 242 21.14 -13.04 13.95
CA MET A 242 20.73 -11.70 13.52
C MET A 242 21.85 -10.83 12.92
N PRO A 243 22.98 -10.58 13.60
CA PRO A 243 24.05 -9.75 13.03
C PRO A 243 24.63 -10.32 11.72
N PHE A 244 24.71 -11.65 11.57
CA PHE A 244 25.15 -12.28 10.32
C PHE A 244 24.13 -12.08 9.20
N LYS A 245 22.84 -12.20 9.49
CA LYS A 245 21.77 -11.94 8.52
C LYS A 245 21.80 -10.50 8.02
N LEU A 246 21.94 -9.55 8.95
CA LEU A 246 22.01 -8.12 8.62
C LEU A 246 23.25 -7.81 7.77
N LEU A 247 24.41 -8.39 8.12
CA LEU A 247 25.63 -8.22 7.34
C LEU A 247 25.46 -8.77 5.93
N LEU A 248 24.96 -9.99 5.77
CA LEU A 248 24.70 -10.59 4.46
C LEU A 248 23.72 -9.74 3.64
N PHE A 249 22.66 -9.25 4.27
CA PHE A 249 21.66 -8.41 3.62
C PHE A 249 22.24 -7.08 3.13
N ILE A 250 23.08 -6.43 3.93
CA ILE A 250 23.74 -5.16 3.55
C ILE A 250 24.77 -5.39 2.45
N VAL A 251 25.60 -6.44 2.57
CA VAL A 251 26.65 -6.78 1.58
C VAL A 251 26.04 -7.14 0.22
N ALA A 252 24.88 -7.79 0.22
CA ALA A 252 24.15 -8.13 -1.00
C ALA A 252 23.33 -6.97 -1.58
N ASP A 253 23.33 -5.78 -0.96
CA ASP A 253 22.42 -4.68 -1.31
C ASP A 253 20.94 -5.14 -1.35
N GLY A 254 20.52 -5.80 -0.27
CA GLY A 254 19.26 -6.56 -0.22
C GLY A 254 18.01 -5.72 -0.46
N TRP A 255 17.98 -4.45 -0.03
CA TRP A 255 16.85 -3.56 -0.31
C TRP A 255 16.69 -3.30 -1.81
N ASN A 256 17.79 -3.03 -2.52
CA ASN A 256 17.78 -2.81 -3.95
C ASN A 256 17.37 -4.08 -4.71
N LEU A 257 17.90 -5.24 -4.30
CA LEU A 257 17.51 -6.53 -4.88
C LEU A 257 16.01 -6.81 -4.71
N ILE A 258 15.48 -6.66 -3.50
CA ILE A 258 14.08 -6.97 -3.21
C ILE A 258 13.14 -6.00 -3.92
N ILE A 259 13.38 -4.70 -3.80
CA ILE A 259 12.53 -3.69 -4.45
C ILE A 259 12.65 -3.81 -5.97
N GLY A 260 13.87 -3.99 -6.50
CA GLY A 260 14.11 -4.13 -7.93
C GLY A 260 13.39 -5.34 -8.54
N GLN A 261 13.44 -6.51 -7.91
CA GLN A 261 12.75 -7.71 -8.39
C GLN A 261 11.23 -7.60 -8.24
N LEU A 262 10.77 -6.99 -7.15
CA LEU A 262 9.36 -6.75 -6.91
C LEU A 262 8.75 -5.82 -7.97
N VAL A 263 9.45 -4.74 -8.32
CA VAL A 263 8.97 -3.82 -9.36
C VAL A 263 8.97 -4.50 -10.73
N ARG A 264 10.02 -5.27 -11.06
CA ARG A 264 10.11 -6.01 -12.34
C ARG A 264 8.96 -6.99 -12.56
N THR A 265 8.44 -7.61 -11.50
CA THR A 265 7.32 -8.57 -11.59
C THR A 265 5.98 -7.93 -11.96
N PHE A 266 5.85 -6.61 -11.96
CA PHE A 266 4.66 -5.91 -12.46
C PHE A 266 4.78 -5.46 -13.93
N TYR A 267 6.01 -5.26 -14.41
CA TYR A 267 6.26 -4.80 -15.79
C TYR A 267 6.40 -5.96 -16.78
N GLN A 268 6.86 -7.12 -16.31
CA GLN A 268 6.83 -8.38 -17.08
C GLN A 268 5.38 -8.83 -17.24
#